data_AF-A0A2W7CT32-F1
#
_entry.id   AF-A0A2W7CT32-F1
#
_cell.length_a   1.000
_cell.length_b   1.000
_cell.length_c   1.000
_cell.angle_alpha   90.00
_cell.angle_beta   90.00
_cell.angle_gamma   90.00
#
_symmetry.space_group_name_H-M   'P 1'
#
loop_
_entity.id
_entity.type
_entity.pdbx_description
1 polymer ?
#
loop_
_entity_poly.entity_id
_entity_poly.type
_entity_poly.pdbx_seq_one_letter_code
_entity_poly.pdbx_strand_id
1 'polypeptide(L)'
;MAEGETVTATGERPPPPVVPVFTPEDYPLILQLPGTDDLPSTWAEYHRIYDAKHMESLEGLSYVPMVIKPDLFKAWLDTNSQVASEHSTQLFAQELLDARNAKYEARREDERARRLKTYSPDR
;
A
#
# COMPACT_ATOMS: atom_id res chain seq x y z
N MET A 1 13.51 -23.30 30.94
CA MET A 1 13.69 -23.70 29.54
C MET A 1 12.41 -23.36 28.82
N ALA A 2 12.44 -22.34 27.96
CA ALA A 2 11.35 -21.99 27.06
C ALA A 2 11.96 -21.98 25.66
N GLU A 3 11.32 -22.76 24.81
CA GLU A 3 11.68 -23.11 23.44
C GLU A 3 11.62 -21.82 22.59
N GLY A 4 12.59 -21.53 21.73
CA GLY A 4 12.85 -22.33 20.54
C GLY A 4 12.02 -21.78 19.38
N GLU A 5 12.10 -20.47 19.09
CA GLU A 5 11.56 -19.92 17.86
C GLU A 5 12.73 -19.58 16.93
N THR A 6 12.85 -20.45 15.93
CA THR A 6 13.82 -20.42 14.86
C THR A 6 13.74 -19.10 14.11
N VAL A 7 14.72 -18.23 14.33
CA VAL A 7 15.00 -17.10 13.46
C VAL A 7 15.45 -17.69 12.13
N THR A 8 14.53 -17.87 11.20
CA THR A 8 14.84 -18.25 9.81
C THR A 8 15.62 -17.11 9.18
N ALA A 9 16.94 -17.28 9.17
CA ALA A 9 17.86 -16.55 8.32
C ALA A 9 17.52 -16.85 6.85
N THR A 10 16.70 -15.99 6.26
CA THR A 10 16.83 -15.62 4.84
C THR A 10 16.91 -14.11 4.86
N GLY A 11 18.06 -13.57 4.46
CA GLY A 11 18.34 -12.13 4.41
C GLY A 11 17.53 -11.37 3.36
N GLU A 12 16.28 -11.74 3.14
CA GLU A 12 15.30 -10.89 2.50
C GLU A 12 14.81 -9.92 3.57
N ARG A 13 15.38 -8.71 3.52
CA ARG A 13 14.82 -7.57 4.22
C ARG A 13 13.30 -7.59 3.94
N PRO A 14 12.44 -7.62 4.98
CA PRO A 14 11.00 -7.72 4.77
C PRO A 14 10.59 -6.60 3.81
N PRO A 15 9.64 -6.87 2.89
CA PRO A 15 9.18 -5.86 1.97
C PRO A 15 8.78 -4.63 2.78
N PRO A 16 9.16 -3.43 2.32
CA PRO A 16 8.86 -2.20 3.03
C PRO A 16 7.37 -2.16 3.36
N PRO A 17 6.97 -1.80 4.59
CA PRO A 17 5.56 -1.72 4.93
C PRO A 17 4.87 -0.73 3.99
N VAL A 18 3.71 -1.14 3.49
CA VAL A 18 2.83 -0.25 2.73
C VAL A 18 2.12 0.65 3.71
N VAL A 19 2.11 1.95 3.44
CA VAL A 19 1.42 2.90 4.30
C VAL A 19 0.32 3.59 3.49
N PRO A 20 -0.97 3.40 3.84
CA PRO A 20 -2.05 4.11 3.20
C PRO A 20 -1.99 5.60 3.54
N VAL A 21 -2.13 6.44 2.51
CA VAL A 21 -2.12 7.90 2.63
C VAL A 21 -3.40 8.44 2.01
N PHE A 22 -4.14 9.26 2.76
CA PHE A 22 -5.25 10.04 2.19
C PHE A 22 -4.74 11.40 1.73
N THR A 23 -5.48 12.07 0.85
CA THR A 23 -5.19 13.47 0.51
C THR A 23 -6.13 14.39 1.29
N PRO A 24 -5.75 15.66 1.53
CA PRO A 24 -6.63 16.62 2.19
C PRO A 24 -7.99 16.78 1.49
N GLU A 25 -8.00 16.69 0.16
CA GLU A 25 -9.18 16.83 -0.69
C GLU A 25 -10.07 15.59 -0.64
N ASP A 26 -9.47 14.40 -0.57
CA ASP A 26 -10.17 13.13 -0.55
C ASP A 26 -10.66 12.75 0.87
N TYR A 27 -10.04 13.32 1.92
CA TYR A 27 -10.33 12.97 3.32
C TYR A 27 -11.82 13.11 3.72
N PRO A 28 -12.54 14.19 3.36
CA PRO A 28 -13.97 14.30 3.66
C PRO A 28 -14.83 13.26 2.94
N LEU A 29 -14.36 12.71 1.81
CA LEU A 29 -15.04 11.65 1.08
C LEU A 29 -14.82 10.29 1.76
N ILE A 30 -13.64 10.07 2.33
CA ILE A 30 -13.35 8.88 3.15
C ILE A 30 -14.27 8.86 4.38
N LEU A 31 -14.43 9.98 5.09
CA LEU A 31 -15.28 10.08 6.30
C LEU A 31 -16.79 9.83 6.05
N GLN A 32 -17.23 9.82 4.79
CA GLN A 32 -18.61 9.49 4.43
C GLN A 32 -18.81 7.98 4.23
N LEU A 33 -17.74 7.18 4.28
CA LEU A 33 -17.81 5.74 4.13
C LEU A 33 -18.24 5.09 5.44
N PRO A 34 -18.95 3.94 5.39
CA PRO A 34 -19.32 3.22 6.60
C PRO A 34 -18.06 2.71 7.32
N GLY A 35 -18.01 2.84 8.65
CA GLY A 35 -16.91 2.35 9.48
C GLY A 35 -15.74 3.30 9.69
N THR A 36 -15.87 4.58 9.32
CA THR A 36 -14.89 5.63 9.61
C THR A 36 -15.09 6.33 10.96
N ASP A 37 -15.84 5.72 11.87
CA ASP A 37 -16.10 6.29 13.21
C ASP A 37 -14.81 6.44 14.04
N ASP A 38 -13.80 5.62 13.73
CA ASP A 38 -12.47 5.66 14.34
C ASP A 38 -11.54 6.73 13.74
N LEU A 39 -11.91 7.34 12.61
CA LEU A 39 -11.09 8.36 11.94
C LEU A 39 -11.38 9.76 12.51
N PRO A 40 -10.36 10.62 12.65
CA PRO A 40 -10.55 12.00 13.10
C PRO A 40 -11.49 12.79 12.19
N SER A 41 -12.27 13.70 12.77
CA SER A 41 -13.20 14.52 12.00
C SER A 41 -12.51 15.49 11.02
N THR A 42 -11.23 15.78 11.22
CA THR A 42 -10.45 16.71 10.39
C THR A 42 -9.19 16.08 9.81
N TRP A 43 -8.86 16.50 8.59
CA TRP A 43 -7.60 16.11 7.94
C TRP A 43 -6.38 16.49 8.77
N ALA A 44 -6.39 17.66 9.42
CA ALA A 44 -5.25 18.13 10.21
C ALA A 44 -4.97 17.24 11.43
N GLU A 45 -6.02 16.73 12.09
CA GLU A 45 -5.88 15.78 13.20
C GLU A 45 -5.42 14.42 12.70
N TYR A 46 -6.00 13.92 11.59
CA TYR A 46 -5.54 12.70 10.95
C TYR A 46 -4.06 12.77 10.59
N HIS A 47 -3.63 13.84 9.92
CA HIS A 47 -2.24 14.01 9.52
C HIS A 47 -1.31 14.07 10.73
N ARG A 48 -1.70 14.71 11.82
CA ARG A 48 -0.90 14.74 13.06
C ARG A 48 -0.77 13.36 13.72
N ILE A 49 -1.87 12.60 13.79
CA ILE A 49 -1.86 11.25 14.36
C ILE A 49 -1.07 10.31 13.45
N TYR A 50 -1.24 10.45 12.14
CA TYR A 50 -0.51 9.72 11.12
C TYR A 50 1.00 9.99 11.24
N ASP A 51 1.41 11.26 11.28
CA ASP A 51 2.80 11.67 11.48
C ASP A 51 3.35 11.12 12.79
N ALA A 52 2.64 11.26 13.91
CA ALA A 52 3.11 10.74 15.20
C ALA A 52 3.30 9.22 15.19
N LYS A 53 2.35 8.46 14.62
CA LYS A 53 2.38 6.99 14.58
C LYS A 53 3.48 6.46 13.64
N HIS A 54 3.71 7.15 12.53
CA HIS A 54 4.60 6.68 11.47
C HIS A 54 5.99 7.30 11.52
N MET A 55 6.18 8.54 11.98
CA MET A 55 7.51 9.13 12.09
C MET A 55 8.38 8.41 13.12
N GLU A 56 7.84 8.02 14.28
CA GLU A 56 8.61 7.25 15.28
C GLU A 56 8.88 5.80 14.83
N SER A 57 7.93 5.17 14.14
CA SER A 57 8.05 3.77 13.71
C SER A 57 8.89 3.58 12.43
N LEU A 58 9.11 4.65 11.65
CA LEU A 58 9.76 4.58 10.34
C LEU A 58 11.14 5.26 10.28
N GLU A 59 11.64 5.80 11.39
CA GLU A 59 13.04 6.22 11.47
C GLU A 59 13.97 5.02 11.16
N GLY A 60 14.58 5.05 9.97
CA GLY A 60 15.48 4.00 9.48
C GLY A 60 14.83 2.90 8.65
N LEU A 61 13.51 2.86 8.49
CA LEU A 61 12.78 1.91 7.64
C LEU A 61 12.26 2.58 6.36
N SER A 62 12.58 1.99 5.21
CA SER A 62 11.92 2.37 3.95
C SER A 62 10.47 1.90 3.99
N TYR A 63 9.52 2.77 3.67
CA TYR A 63 8.10 2.43 3.50
C TYR A 63 7.61 2.87 2.12
N VAL A 64 6.49 2.30 1.67
CA VAL A 64 5.87 2.69 0.39
C VAL A 64 4.55 3.39 0.67
N PRO A 65 4.48 4.73 0.51
CA PRO A 65 3.22 5.44 0.64
C PRO A 65 2.31 5.11 -0.55
N MET A 66 1.07 4.72 -0.27
CA MET A 66 0.05 4.43 -1.27
C MET A 66 -1.14 5.34 -1.09
N VAL A 67 -1.38 6.21 -2.08
CA VAL A 67 -2.50 7.15 -2.04
C VAL A 67 -3.81 6.39 -2.26
N ILE A 68 -4.70 6.47 -1.28
CA ILE A 68 -6.01 5.83 -1.33
C ILE A 68 -7.00 6.78 -1.97
N LYS A 69 -7.58 6.36 -3.11
CA LYS A 69 -8.63 7.12 -3.78
C LYS A 69 -10.01 6.69 -3.26
N PRO A 70 -10.85 7.63 -2.79
CA PRO A 70 -12.09 7.30 -2.10
C PRO A 70 -13.07 6.55 -3.00
N ASP A 71 -13.16 6.91 -4.28
CA ASP A 71 -14.05 6.22 -5.23
C ASP A 71 -13.66 4.75 -5.44
N LEU A 72 -12.37 4.49 -5.62
CA LEU A 72 -11.85 3.14 -5.81
C LEU A 72 -11.94 2.33 -4.52
N PHE A 73 -11.65 2.97 -3.39
CA PHE A 73 -11.73 2.33 -2.09
C PHE A 73 -13.17 1.95 -1.75
N LYS A 74 -14.14 2.85 -1.99
CA LYS A 74 -15.55 2.55 -1.83
C LYS A 74 -15.99 1.36 -2.67
N ALA A 75 -15.65 1.35 -3.96
CA ALA A 75 -15.99 0.23 -4.85
C ALA A 75 -15.37 -1.09 -4.37
N TRP A 76 -14.13 -1.04 -3.84
CA TRP A 76 -13.46 -2.20 -3.27
C TRP A 76 -14.14 -2.67 -1.98
N LEU A 77 -14.53 -1.76 -1.09
CA LEU A 77 -15.26 -2.07 0.15
C LEU A 77 -16.61 -2.74 -0.16
N ASP A 78 -17.37 -2.18 -1.10
CA ASP A 78 -18.66 -2.73 -1.54
C ASP A 78 -18.48 -4.14 -2.13
N THR A 79 -17.45 -4.33 -2.97
CA THR A 79 -17.13 -5.63 -3.59
C THR A 79 -16.75 -6.68 -2.55
N ASN A 80 -15.99 -6.30 -1.53
CA ASN A 80 -15.51 -7.19 -0.48
C ASN A 80 -16.48 -7.28 0.71
N SER A 81 -17.61 -6.57 0.68
CA SER A 81 -18.55 -6.43 1.80
C SER A 81 -17.84 -6.01 3.11
N GLN A 82 -16.88 -5.10 3.00
CA GLN A 82 -16.10 -4.56 4.11
C GLN A 82 -16.51 -3.11 4.43
N VAL A 83 -16.10 -2.64 5.61
CA VAL A 83 -16.26 -1.25 6.06
C VAL A 83 -14.89 -0.56 6.08
N ALA A 84 -14.85 0.77 6.05
CA ALA A 84 -13.65 1.61 5.98
C ALA A 84 -12.87 1.68 7.31
N SER A 85 -12.41 0.52 7.78
CA SER A 85 -11.54 0.37 8.96
C SER A 85 -10.05 0.57 8.63
N GLU A 86 -9.21 0.68 9.65
CA GLU A 86 -7.75 0.66 9.48
C GLU A 86 -7.28 -0.61 8.75
N HIS A 87 -7.85 -1.78 9.09
CA HIS A 87 -7.48 -3.07 8.51
C HIS A 87 -7.79 -3.16 7.02
N SER A 88 -9.01 -2.80 6.61
CA SER A 88 -9.44 -2.77 5.21
C SER A 88 -8.65 -1.75 4.39
N THR A 89 -8.30 -0.60 4.99
CA THR A 89 -7.48 0.42 4.34
C THR A 89 -6.08 -0.13 4.06
N GLN A 90 -5.50 -0.86 5.02
CA GLN A 90 -4.20 -1.51 4.87
C GLN A 90 -4.23 -2.59 3.77
N LEU A 91 -5.26 -3.43 3.73
CA LEU A 91 -5.44 -4.45 2.70
C LEU A 91 -5.54 -3.83 1.31
N PHE A 92 -6.37 -2.80 1.15
CA PHE A 92 -6.52 -2.11 -0.13
C PHE A 92 -5.21 -1.45 -0.58
N ALA A 93 -4.46 -0.84 0.35
CA ALA A 93 -3.15 -0.27 0.05
C ALA A 93 -2.15 -1.31 -0.46
N GLN A 94 -2.14 -2.50 0.16
CA GLN A 94 -1.30 -3.61 -0.25
C GLN A 94 -1.67 -4.11 -1.65
N GLU A 95 -2.96 -4.29 -1.94
CA GLU A 95 -3.44 -4.67 -3.27
C GLU A 95 -3.05 -3.64 -4.34
N LEU A 96 -3.10 -2.34 -4.01
CA LEU A 96 -2.63 -1.29 -4.91
C LEU A 96 -1.13 -1.40 -5.18
N LEU A 97 -0.32 -1.73 -4.17
CA LEU A 97 1.11 -1.96 -4.35
C LEU A 97 1.34 -3.19 -5.24
N ASP A 98 0.64 -4.28 -4.99
CA ASP A 98 0.79 -5.52 -5.74
C ASP A 98 0.39 -5.32 -7.21
N ALA A 99 -0.72 -4.63 -7.46
CA ALA A 99 -1.15 -4.24 -8.80
C ALA A 99 -0.15 -3.31 -9.49
N ARG A 100 0.46 -2.38 -8.74
CA ARG A 100 1.53 -1.51 -9.24
C ARG A 100 2.75 -2.34 -9.64
N ASN A 101 3.22 -3.23 -8.77
CA ASN A 101 4.36 -4.11 -9.02
C ASN A 101 4.13 -5.02 -10.24
N ALA A 102 2.94 -5.61 -10.35
CA ALA A 102 2.55 -6.43 -11.50
C ALA A 102 2.63 -5.65 -12.82
N LYS A 103 2.19 -4.38 -12.84
CA LYS A 103 2.33 -3.51 -14.02
C LYS A 103 3.78 -3.19 -14.36
N TYR A 104 4.64 -2.98 -13.35
CA TYR A 104 6.06 -2.74 -13.58
C TYR A 104 6.77 -3.98 -14.16
N GLU A 105 6.52 -5.16 -13.61
CA GLU A 105 7.13 -6.40 -14.12
C GLU A 105 6.62 -6.74 -15.53
N ALA A 106 5.32 -6.57 -15.81
CA ALA A 106 4.77 -6.75 -17.15
C ALA A 106 5.42 -5.79 -18.17
N ARG A 107 5.62 -4.53 -17.79
CA ARG A 107 6.32 -3.55 -18.63
C ARG A 107 7.79 -3.93 -18.84
N ARG A 108 8.46 -4.38 -17.78
CA ARG A 108 9.88 -4.80 -17.84
C ARG A 108 10.07 -6.01 -18.75
N GLU A 109 9.12 -6.94 -18.74
CA GLU A 109 9.10 -8.10 -19.63
C GLU A 109 8.83 -7.69 -21.08
N ASP A 110 7.88 -6.78 -21.34
CA ASP A 110 7.66 -6.22 -22.68
C ASP A 110 8.90 -5.47 -23.20
N GLU A 111 9.57 -4.67 -22.36
CA GLU A 111 10.82 -4.00 -22.72
C GLU A 111 11.96 -4.99 -23.01
N ARG A 112 12.06 -6.10 -22.24
CA ARG A 112 13.02 -7.19 -22.52
C ARG A 112 12.69 -7.89 -23.83
N ALA A 113 11.42 -8.20 -24.08
CA ALA A 113 10.96 -8.85 -25.31
C ALA A 113 11.19 -7.96 -26.55
N ARG A 114 10.98 -6.65 -26.42
CA ARG A 114 11.30 -5.68 -27.48
C ARG A 114 12.80 -5.60 -27.77
N ARG A 115 13.65 -5.60 -26.72
CA ARG A 115 15.12 -5.61 -26.88
C ARG A 115 15.64 -6.91 -27.50
N LEU A 116 15.02 -8.06 -27.18
CA LEU A 116 15.37 -9.33 -27.80
C LEU A 116 14.98 -9.38 -29.28
N LYS A 117 13.84 -8.78 -29.66
CA LYS A 117 13.40 -8.68 -31.07
C LYS A 117 14.28 -7.77 -31.92
N THR A 118 14.88 -6.71 -31.36
CA THR A 118 15.83 -5.86 -32.09
C THR A 118 17.23 -6.47 -32.22
N TYR A 119 17.54 -7.55 -31.49
CA TYR A 119 18.79 -8.30 -31.59
C TYR A 119 18.57 -9.65 -32.27
N SER A 120 17.95 -9.66 -33.46
CA SER A 120 18.16 -10.75 -34.43
C SER A 120 19.26 -10.32 -35.39
N PRO A 121 20.50 -10.80 -35.23
CA PRO A 121 21.47 -10.69 -36.31
C PRO A 121 20.95 -11.58 -37.45
N ASP A 122 20.58 -10.95 -38.56
CA ASP A 122 20.36 -11.60 -39.84
C ASP A 122 21.48 -12.64 -40.05
N ARG A 123 21.07 -13.90 -40.25
CA ARG A 123 21.96 -15.03 -40.53
C ARG A 123 21.89 -15.37 -42.00
#